data_AF-A0A1X7VCC0-F1
#
_entry.id   AF-A0A1X7VCC0-F1
#
_cell.length_a   1.000
_cell.length_b   1.000
_cell.length_c   1.000
_cell.angle_alpha   90.00
_cell.angle_beta   90.00
_cell.angle_gamma   90.00
#
_symmetry.space_group_name_H-M   'P 1'
#
loop_
_entity.id
_entity.type
_entity.pdbx_description
1 polymer ?
#
loop_
_entity_poly.entity_id
_entity_poly.type
_entity_poly.pdbx_seq_one_letter_code
_entity_poly.pdbx_strand_id
1 'polypeptide(L)'
;LTAAEKEKRKYSAACEERRALFTSLCVSVDGLMSKECTKFIQRLADSLSLTWHRGYSTTINWICMRLLFAIIWATILCLRGSRTKWYALNL
;
A
#
# COMPACT_ATOMS: atom_id res chain seq x y z
N LEU A 1 15.44 13.87 1.26
CA LEU A 1 14.07 13.42 1.62
C LEU A 1 13.46 12.72 0.43
N THR A 2 13.30 11.40 0.54
CA THR A 2 12.58 10.62 -0.47
C THR A 2 11.13 11.11 -0.56
N ALA A 3 10.43 10.85 -1.67
CA ALA A 3 9.04 11.28 -1.85
C ALA A 3 8.14 10.77 -0.70
N ALA A 4 8.37 9.54 -0.23
CA ALA A 4 7.64 8.95 0.89
C ALA A 4 7.85 9.72 2.21
N GLU A 5 9.07 10.18 2.50
CA GLU A 5 9.36 10.95 3.71
C GLU A 5 8.70 12.33 3.68
N LYS A 6 8.60 12.95 2.50
CA LYS A 6 7.91 14.23 2.32
C LYS A 6 6.40 14.09 2.59
N GLU A 7 5.77 13.09 1.99
CA GLU A 7 4.33 12.85 2.22
C GLU A 7 4.06 12.46 3.67
N LYS A 8 4.93 11.64 4.30
CA LYS A 8 4.80 11.31 5.71
C LYS A 8 4.84 12.55 6.60
N ARG A 9 5.81 13.45 6.39
CA ARG A 9 5.88 14.73 7.12
C ARG A 9 4.63 15.58 6.93
N LYS A 10 4.04 15.56 5.73
CA LYS A 10 2.85 16.33 5.40
C LYS A 10 1.59 15.83 6.12
N TYR A 11 1.42 14.52 6.28
CA TYR A 11 0.17 13.95 6.83
C TYR A 11 0.26 13.39 8.25
N SER A 12 1.46 13.21 8.84
CA SER A 12 1.60 12.58 10.17
C SER A 12 0.76 13.27 11.24
N ALA A 13 0.85 14.60 11.33
CA ALA A 13 0.11 15.37 12.34
C ALA A 13 -1.41 15.20 12.22
N ALA A 14 -1.94 15.24 10.99
CA ALA A 14 -3.38 15.04 10.74
C ALA A 14 -3.84 13.60 11.04
N CYS A 15 -2.97 12.61 10.83
CA CYS A 15 -3.25 11.23 11.23
C CYS A 15 -3.25 11.08 12.77
N GLU A 16 -2.28 11.68 13.45
CA GLU A 16 -2.16 11.63 14.92
C GLU A 16 -3.36 12.26 15.62
N GLU A 17 -3.88 13.39 15.12
CA GLU A 17 -5.12 14.02 15.60
C GLU A 17 -6.32 13.06 15.53
N ARG A 18 -6.36 12.21 14.50
CA ARG A 18 -7.39 11.19 14.30
C ARG A 18 -7.11 9.88 15.01
N ARG A 19 -6.09 9.83 15.88
CA ARG A 19 -5.59 8.61 16.55
C ARG A 19 -5.22 7.49 15.56
N ALA A 20 -4.73 7.87 14.38
CA ALA A 20 -4.26 6.97 13.35
C ALA A 20 -2.74 7.13 13.12
N LEU A 21 -2.10 6.09 12.59
CA LEU A 21 -0.69 6.14 12.22
C LEU A 21 -0.56 6.21 10.69
N PHE A 22 0.18 7.20 10.18
CA PHE A 22 0.54 7.22 8.77
C PHE A 22 1.62 6.16 8.49
N THR A 23 1.30 5.18 7.64
CA THR A 23 2.26 4.17 7.18
C THR A 23 2.47 4.31 5.68
N SER A 24 3.70 4.65 5.27
CA SER A 24 4.02 4.81 3.85
C SER A 24 4.15 3.44 3.17
N LEU A 25 3.29 3.19 2.17
CA LEU A 25 3.42 2.03 1.29
C LEU A 25 4.35 2.40 0.14
N CYS A 26 5.65 2.18 0.36
CA CYS A 26 6.69 2.46 -0.63
C CYS A 26 7.35 1.15 -1.07
N VAL A 27 7.46 0.96 -2.38
CA VAL A 27 8.11 -0.19 -3.03
C VAL A 27 9.07 0.33 -4.08
N SER A 28 10.28 -0.21 -4.12
CA SER A 28 11.27 0.11 -5.15
C SER A 28 10.85 -0.45 -6.51
N VAL A 29 11.53 0.00 -7.57
CA VAL A 29 11.33 -0.54 -8.93
C VAL A 29 11.65 -2.04 -8.97
N ASP A 30 12.62 -2.49 -8.16
CA ASP A 30 13.01 -3.91 -8.03
C ASP A 30 12.06 -4.72 -7.14
N GLY A 31 10.96 -4.13 -6.65
CA GLY A 31 9.99 -4.80 -5.79
C GLY A 31 10.36 -4.83 -4.31
N LEU A 32 11.41 -4.12 -3.89
CA LEU A 32 11.85 -4.06 -2.51
C LEU A 32 10.92 -3.15 -1.69
N MET A 33 10.28 -3.70 -0.67
CA MET A 33 9.35 -2.97 0.19
C MET A 33 10.09 -2.21 1.30
N SER A 34 9.62 -1.01 1.62
CA SER A 34 10.16 -0.24 2.74
C SER A 34 9.89 -0.95 4.08
N LYS A 35 10.73 -0.67 5.09
CA LYS A 35 10.59 -1.27 6.44
C LYS A 35 9.21 -1.07 7.05
N GLU A 36 8.58 0.09 6.83
CA GLU A 36 7.23 0.37 7.34
C GLU A 36 6.17 -0.43 6.59
N CYS A 37 6.28 -0.50 5.26
CA CYS A 37 5.40 -1.30 4.40
C CYS A 37 5.46 -2.78 4.79
N THR A 38 6.65 -3.35 4.96
CA THR A 38 6.83 -4.75 5.37
C THR A 38 6.19 -5.04 6.72
N LYS A 39 6.40 -4.18 7.71
CA LYS A 39 5.78 -4.34 9.04
C LYS A 39 4.26 -4.25 8.99
N PHE A 40 3.73 -3.35 8.16
CA PHE A 40 2.29 -3.24 7.94
C PHE A 40 1.71 -4.52 7.32
N ILE A 41 2.37 -5.06 6.28
CA ILE A 41 1.93 -6.30 5.62
C ILE A 41 1.99 -7.50 6.57
N GLN A 42 3.03 -7.61 7.40
CA GLN A 42 3.14 -8.67 8.41
C GLN A 42 1.98 -8.60 9.41
N ARG A 43 1.70 -7.43 9.98
CA ARG A 43 0.58 -7.23 10.91
C ARG A 43 -0.76 -7.51 10.25
N LEU A 44 -0.92 -7.09 9.00
CA LEU A 44 -2.12 -7.37 8.22
C LEU A 44 -2.28 -8.87 8.03
N ALA A 45 -1.21 -9.57 7.64
CA ALA A 45 -1.22 -11.02 7.45
C ALA A 45 -1.55 -11.77 8.74
N ASP A 46 -1.01 -11.37 9.89
CA ASP A 46 -1.35 -11.95 11.18
C ASP A 46 -2.85 -11.82 11.46
N SER A 47 -3.40 -10.61 11.38
CA SER A 47 -4.82 -10.34 11.64
C SER A 47 -5.75 -11.09 10.68
N LEU A 48 -5.39 -11.15 9.40
CA LEU A 48 -6.18 -11.82 8.38
C LEU A 48 -6.10 -13.35 8.50
N SER A 49 -4.93 -13.88 8.87
CA SER A 49 -4.74 -15.33 9.05
C SER A 49 -5.65 -15.87 10.16
N LEU A 50 -5.80 -15.11 11.25
CA LEU A 50 -6.72 -15.40 12.35
C LEU A 50 -8.17 -15.34 11.90
N THR A 51 -8.54 -14.28 11.17
CA THR A 51 -9.93 -14.05 10.71
C THR A 51 -10.37 -15.10 9.69
N TRP A 52 -9.48 -15.54 8.81
CA TRP A 52 -9.78 -16.47 7.73
C TRP A 52 -9.51 -17.92 8.07
N HIS A 53 -8.98 -18.21 9.26
CA HIS A 53 -8.55 -19.55 9.68
C HIS A 53 -7.62 -20.21 8.65
N ARG A 54 -6.68 -19.44 8.10
CA ARG A 54 -5.68 -19.91 7.12
C ARG A 54 -4.27 -19.77 7.69
N GLY A 55 -3.34 -20.54 7.15
CA GLY A 55 -1.93 -20.42 7.50
C GLY A 55 -1.40 -19.01 7.21
N TYR A 56 -0.55 -18.50 8.11
CA TYR A 56 0.10 -17.19 7.93
C TYR A 56 0.86 -17.12 6.61
N SER A 57 1.64 -18.15 6.26
CA SER A 57 2.41 -18.23 5.02
C SER A 57 1.55 -18.09 3.76
N THR A 58 0.41 -18.76 3.72
CA THR A 58 -0.56 -18.65 2.61
C THR A 58 -1.16 -17.25 2.55
N THR A 59 -1.49 -16.68 3.70
CA THR A 59 -2.14 -15.37 3.80
C THR A 59 -1.19 -14.24 3.40
N ILE A 60 0.04 -14.22 3.92
CA ILE A 60 1.04 -13.21 3.54
C ILE A 60 1.40 -13.29 2.07
N ASN A 61 1.56 -14.51 1.52
CA ASN A 61 1.82 -14.69 0.09
C ASN A 61 0.68 -14.13 -0.76
N TRP A 62 -0.57 -14.39 -0.37
CA TRP A 62 -1.75 -13.86 -1.05
C TRP A 62 -1.80 -12.31 -1.01
N ILE A 63 -1.50 -11.70 0.15
CA ILE A 63 -1.45 -10.24 0.29
C ILE A 63 -0.34 -9.64 -0.59
N CYS A 64 0.87 -10.20 -0.53
CA CYS A 64 2.00 -9.75 -1.34
C CYS A 64 1.68 -9.84 -2.84
N MET A 65 1.08 -10.94 -3.29
CA MET A 65 0.68 -11.12 -4.69
C MET A 65 -0.30 -10.03 -5.13
N ARG A 66 -1.32 -9.73 -4.31
CA ARG A 66 -2.28 -8.65 -4.62
C ARG A 66 -1.64 -7.29 -4.66
N LEU A 67 -0.71 -7.01 -3.76
CA LEU A 67 0.03 -5.75 -3.76
C LEU A 67 0.89 -5.60 -5.02
N LEU A 68 1.58 -6.66 -5.43
CA LEU A 68 2.36 -6.67 -6.67
C LEU A 68 1.47 -6.44 -7.91
N PHE A 69 0.31 -7.09 -7.98
CA PHE A 69 -0.66 -6.82 -9.03
C PHE A 69 -1.11 -5.35 -8.99
N ALA A 70 -1.49 -4.81 -7.83
CA ALA A 70 -1.88 -3.40 -7.74
C ALA A 70 -0.78 -2.44 -8.23
N ILE A 71 0.48 -2.72 -7.92
CA ILE A 71 1.63 -1.94 -8.39
C ILE A 71 1.77 -2.04 -9.92
N ILE A 72 1.71 -3.25 -10.49
CA ILE A 72 1.78 -3.44 -11.94
C ILE A 72 0.67 -2.64 -12.64
N TRP A 73 -0.56 -2.71 -12.10
CA TRP A 73 -1.70 -2.00 -12.66
C TRP A 73 -1.54 -0.48 -12.55
N ALA A 74 -1.03 0.02 -11.43
CA ALA A 74 -0.71 1.44 -11.26
C ALA A 74 0.37 1.88 -12.25
N THR A 75 1.44 1.10 -12.44
CA THR A 75 2.49 1.38 -13.41
C THR A 75 1.97 1.39 -14.85
N ILE A 76 1.14 0.40 -15.22
CA ILE A 76 0.48 0.36 -16.53
C ILE A 76 -0.41 1.60 -16.73
N LEU A 77 -1.15 2.03 -15.70
CA LEU A 77 -1.98 3.22 -15.76
C LEU A 77 -1.15 4.50 -15.94
N CYS A 78 -0.01 4.61 -15.24
CA CYS A 78 0.92 5.73 -15.39
C CYS A 78 1.54 5.79 -16.79
N LEU A 79 1.93 4.65 -17.36
CA LEU A 79 2.56 4.57 -18.68
C LEU A 79 1.57 4.79 -19.82
N ARG A 80 0.40 4.14 -19.76
CA ARG A 80 -0.61 4.17 -20.83
C ARG A 80 -1.52 5.39 -20.75
N GLY A 81 -1.58 6.04 -19.59
CA GLY A 81 -2.58 7.06 -19.28
C GLY A 81 -3.95 6.46 -18.96
N SER A 82 -4.77 7.26 -18.25
CA SER A 82 -6.16 6.91 -17.95
C SER A 82 -6.99 6.84 -19.23
N ARG A 83 -7.76 5.75 -19.39
CA ARG A 83 -8.74 5.62 -20.48
C ARG A 83 -10.15 6.08 -20.10
N THR A 84 -10.38 6.42 -18.84
CA THR A 84 -11.64 7.02 -18.40
C THR A 84 -11.58 8.52 -18.63
N LYS A 85 -12.57 9.06 -19.36
CA LYS A 85 -12.77 10.51 -19.50
C LYS A 85 -13.07 11.09 -18.12
N TRP A 86 -12.30 12.09 -17.71
CA TRP A 86 -12.31 12.68 -16.36
C TRP A 86 -13.67 13.20 -15.87
N TYR A 87 -14.65 13.43 -16.76
CA TYR A 87 -15.99 13.92 -16.41
C TYR A 87 -16.89 12.93 -15.64
N ALA A 88 -16.47 11.68 -15.43
CA ALA A 88 -17.27 10.68 -14.71
C ALA A 88 -16.99 10.63 -13.19
N LEU A 89 -15.99 11.37 -12.70
CA LEU A 89 -15.69 11.48 -11.27
C LEU A 89 -16.04 12.90 -10.83
N ASN A 90 -17.30 13.11 -10.44
CA ASN A 90 -17.68 14.28 -9.63
C ASN A 90 -16.98 14.12 -8.28
N LEU A 91 -15.81 14.74 -8.14
CA LEU A 91 -15.05 14.85 -6.91
C LEU A 91 -14.92 16.32 -6.55
#